data_AF-A0A1V5KXK5-F1
#
_entry.id   AF-A0A1V5KXK5-F1
#
_cell.length_a   1.000
_cell.length_b   1.000
_cell.length_c   1.000
_cell.angle_alpha   90.00
_cell.angle_beta   90.00
_cell.angle_gamma   90.00
#
_symmetry.space_group_name_H-M   'P 1'
#
loop_
_entity.id
_entity.type
_entity.pdbx_description
1 polymer ?
#
loop_
_entity_poly.entity_id
_entity_poly.type
_entity_poly.pdbx_seq_one_letter_code
_entity_poly.pdbx_strand_id
1 'polypeptide(L)'
;MADNDQNGTEKTDIPPTTGENTEVMAADPQKKINRSQLLDLSTVVLGDIMGRLTGDRFRERDGDRTKLGYLRALTAQMSVHASILKDQDLEQIHRKLDLLLEVKQK
;
A
#
# COMPACT_ATOMS: atom_id res chain seq x y z
N MET A 1 -4.13 23.69 -52.69
CA MET A 1 -3.24 22.94 -51.78
C MET A 1 -3.98 22.84 -50.46
N ALA A 2 -4.41 21.63 -50.08
CA ALA A 2 -5.15 21.38 -48.86
C ALA A 2 -4.16 20.84 -47.83
N ASP A 3 -3.97 21.56 -46.72
CA ASP A 3 -3.30 21.03 -45.54
C ASP A 3 -4.33 20.24 -44.74
N ASN A 4 -3.99 18.99 -44.47
CA ASN A 4 -4.83 18.01 -43.81
C ASN A 4 -4.45 17.96 -42.33
N ASP A 5 -5.31 18.51 -41.48
CA ASP A 5 -5.18 18.45 -40.02
C ASP A 5 -5.22 17.00 -39.54
N GLN A 6 -4.10 16.47 -39.04
CA GLN A 6 -4.06 15.23 -38.28
C GLN A 6 -3.83 15.53 -36.80
N ASN A 7 -4.91 15.78 -36.07
CA ASN A 7 -4.93 15.61 -34.62
C ASN A 7 -6.06 14.65 -34.25
N GLY A 8 -5.74 13.36 -34.28
CA GLY A 8 -6.65 12.29 -33.87
C GLY A 8 -6.93 12.39 -32.37
N THR A 9 -8.14 12.79 -32.02
CA THR A 9 -8.65 12.72 -30.65
C THR A 9 -9.01 11.26 -30.37
N GLU A 10 -8.07 10.49 -29.80
CA GLU A 10 -8.39 9.18 -29.23
C GLU A 10 -9.32 9.40 -28.02
N LYS A 11 -10.62 9.18 -28.23
CA LYS A 11 -11.58 9.02 -27.14
C LYS A 11 -11.34 7.67 -26.49
N THR A 12 -10.62 7.66 -25.38
CA THR A 12 -10.60 6.51 -24.47
C THR A 12 -11.86 6.54 -23.62
N ASP A 13 -12.96 6.04 -24.18
CA ASP A 13 -14.17 5.69 -23.43
C ASP A 13 -13.89 4.44 -22.58
N ILE A 14 -13.06 4.59 -21.55
CA ILE A 14 -12.91 3.58 -20.50
C ILE A 14 -13.91 3.98 -19.41
N PRO A 15 -14.98 3.19 -19.18
CA PRO A 15 -15.89 3.48 -18.08
C PRO A 15 -15.10 3.40 -16.76
N PRO A 16 -15.36 4.30 -15.80
CA PRO A 16 -14.68 4.26 -14.52
C PRO A 16 -15.10 2.97 -13.83
N THR A 17 -14.18 2.00 -13.78
CA THR A 17 -14.33 0.83 -12.91
C THR A 17 -14.50 1.38 -11.52
N THR A 18 -15.75 1.34 -11.03
CA THR A 18 -16.10 1.62 -9.64
C THR A 18 -15.53 0.46 -8.83
N GLY A 19 -14.21 0.47 -8.65
CA GLY A 19 -13.59 -0.23 -7.54
C GLY A 19 -14.12 0.44 -6.30
N GLU A 20 -14.59 -0.37 -5.35
CA GLU A 20 -14.97 0.09 -4.02
C GLU A 20 -13.91 1.08 -3.54
N ASN A 21 -14.28 2.36 -3.46
CA ASN A 21 -13.44 3.39 -2.87
C ASN A 21 -13.39 3.07 -1.39
N THR A 22 -12.54 2.13 -1.00
CA THR A 22 -12.02 2.07 0.35
C THR A 22 -11.23 3.35 0.49
N GLU A 23 -11.89 4.43 0.92
CA GLU A 23 -11.21 5.65 1.35
C GLU A 23 -10.25 5.23 2.44
N VAL A 24 -8.99 5.03 2.06
CA VAL A 24 -7.91 4.90 3.01
C VAL A 24 -7.72 6.29 3.58
N MET A 25 -8.54 6.64 4.56
CA MET A 25 -8.39 7.87 5.31
C MET A 25 -6.95 7.91 5.81
N ALA A 26 -6.27 9.04 5.56
CA ALA A 26 -4.96 9.29 6.12
C ALA A 26 -5.05 8.98 7.63
N ALA A 27 -4.26 8.00 8.08
CA ALA A 27 -4.29 7.57 9.47
C ALA A 27 -4.14 8.79 10.37
N ASP A 28 -4.99 8.91 11.39
CA ASP A 28 -4.87 9.96 12.40
C ASP A 28 -3.42 9.93 12.92
N PRO A 29 -2.63 11.01 12.75
CA PRO A 29 -1.22 11.03 13.13
C PRO A 29 -1.00 10.78 14.63
N GLN A 30 -2.05 10.90 15.45
CA GLN A 30 -1.99 10.61 16.89
C GLN A 30 -2.32 9.15 17.24
N LYS A 31 -2.84 8.36 16.30
CA LYS A 31 -3.28 6.98 16.53
C LYS A 31 -2.27 5.99 15.95
N LYS A 32 -1.86 5.01 16.78
CA LYS A 32 -1.00 3.92 16.33
C LYS A 32 -1.73 3.08 15.28
N ILE A 33 -1.03 2.80 14.18
CA ILE A 33 -1.47 1.88 13.13
C ILE A 33 -1.37 0.45 13.68
N ASN A 34 -2.47 -0.30 13.57
CA ASN A 34 -2.50 -1.72 13.91
C ASN A 34 -2.18 -2.60 12.68
N ARG A 35 -2.08 -3.92 12.87
CA ARG A 35 -1.69 -4.85 11.81
C ARG A 35 -2.67 -4.91 10.63
N SER A 36 -3.98 -4.86 10.88
CA SER A 36 -4.97 -4.88 9.79
C SER A 36 -4.88 -3.62 8.96
N GLN A 37 -4.78 -2.45 9.61
CA GLN A 37 -4.59 -1.17 8.93
C GLN A 37 -3.30 -1.13 8.11
N LEU A 38 -2.21 -1.73 8.61
CA LEU A 38 -0.96 -1.82 7.86
C LEU A 38 -1.09 -2.73 6.62
N LEU A 39 -1.89 -3.79 6.70
CA LEU A 39 -2.21 -4.66 5.56
C LEU A 39 -3.11 -3.98 4.54
N ASP A 40 -4.09 -3.18 5.00
CA ASP A 40 -4.95 -2.42 4.10
C ASP A 40 -4.13 -1.40 3.30
N LEU A 41 -3.24 -0.66 3.99
CA LEU A 41 -2.28 0.26 3.37
C LEU A 41 -1.37 -0.46 2.36
N SER A 42 -0.90 -1.66 2.69
CA SER A 42 0.03 -2.41 1.82
C SER A 42 -0.68 -2.87 0.55
N THR A 43 -1.93 -3.30 0.70
CA THR A 43 -2.78 -3.75 -0.41
C THR A 43 -3.03 -2.63 -1.40
N VAL A 44 -3.28 -1.41 -0.93
CA VAL A 44 -3.49 -0.24 -1.79
C VAL A 44 -2.23 0.11 -2.59
N VAL A 45 -1.08 0.16 -1.91
CA VAL A 45 0.20 0.42 -2.56
C VAL A 45 0.54 -0.66 -3.58
N LEU A 46 0.33 -1.93 -3.22
CA LEU A 46 0.53 -3.06 -4.13
C LEU A 46 -0.41 -2.99 -5.32
N GLY A 47 -1.68 -2.65 -5.13
CA GLY A 47 -2.65 -2.50 -6.21
C GLY A 47 -2.25 -1.43 -7.22
N ASP A 48 -1.82 -0.26 -6.75
CA ASP A 48 -1.34 0.84 -7.61
C ASP A 48 -0.08 0.44 -8.41
N ILE A 49 0.88 -0.23 -7.76
CA ILE A 49 2.09 -0.71 -8.44
C ILE A 49 1.75 -1.84 -9.42
N MET A 50 0.91 -2.80 -9.03
CA MET A 50 0.51 -3.91 -9.89
C MET A 50 -0.22 -3.41 -11.13
N GLY A 51 -1.19 -2.50 -10.99
CA GLY A 51 -1.90 -1.93 -12.14
C GLY A 51 -0.96 -1.19 -13.10
N ARG A 52 0.13 -0.59 -12.59
CA ARG A 52 1.18 0.02 -13.40
C ARG A 52 2.05 -1.00 -14.13
N LEU A 53 2.35 -2.13 -13.51
CA LEU A 53 3.22 -3.18 -14.06
C LEU A 53 2.49 -4.11 -15.03
N THR A 54 1.19 -4.35 -14.84
CA THR A 54 0.40 -5.31 -15.62
C THR A 54 -0.40 -4.69 -16.76
N GLY A 55 -0.28 -3.39 -17.00
CA GLY A 55 -0.87 -2.76 -18.18
C GLY A 55 -0.26 -3.30 -19.47
N ASP A 56 -1.02 -3.26 -20.57
CA ASP A 56 -0.62 -3.78 -21.90
C ASP A 56 0.79 -3.37 -22.35
N ARG A 57 1.19 -2.14 -22.00
CA ARG A 57 2.55 -1.63 -22.20
C ARG A 57 2.93 -0.69 -21.06
N PHE A 58 4.14 -0.86 -20.51
CA PHE A 58 4.72 0.12 -19.62
C PHE A 58 5.12 1.39 -20.39
N ARG A 59 4.65 2.55 -19.94
CA ARG A 59 5.08 3.87 -20.41
C ARG A 59 5.40 4.75 -19.21
N GLU A 60 6.64 5.20 -19.13
CA GLU A 60 7.07 6.18 -18.13
C GLU A 60 6.28 7.48 -18.34
N ARG A 61 5.64 7.96 -17.27
CA ARG A 61 4.95 9.24 -17.23
C ARG A 61 5.79 10.27 -16.52
N ASP A 62 5.59 11.54 -16.87
CA ASP A 62 6.18 12.63 -16.11
C ASP A 62 5.68 12.56 -14.64
N GLY A 63 6.61 12.66 -13.70
CA GLY A 63 6.36 12.45 -12.27
C GLY A 63 6.47 11.01 -11.75
N ASP A 64 6.61 9.98 -12.60
CA ASP A 64 6.74 8.59 -12.13
C ASP A 64 7.98 8.39 -11.24
N ARG A 65 9.11 9.05 -11.57
CA ARG A 65 10.32 9.02 -10.73
C ARG A 65 10.05 9.52 -9.31
N THR A 66 9.34 10.65 -9.18
CA THR A 66 9.00 11.24 -7.89
C THR A 66 8.02 10.34 -7.14
N LYS A 67 6.99 9.84 -7.81
CA LYS A 67 6.01 8.90 -7.23
C LYS A 67 6.68 7.63 -6.72
N LEU A 68 7.57 7.02 -7.53
CA LEU A 68 8.34 5.84 -7.13
C LEU A 68 9.26 6.13 -5.93
N GLY A 69 9.80 7.35 -5.83
CA GLY A 69 10.54 7.81 -4.65
C GLY A 69 9.70 7.74 -3.38
N TYR A 70 8.49 8.31 -3.41
CA TYR A 70 7.56 8.26 -2.28
C TYR A 70 7.09 6.84 -1.97
N LEU A 71 6.79 6.02 -2.97
CA LEU A 71 6.36 4.63 -2.78
C LEU A 71 7.45 3.79 -2.11
N ARG A 72 8.72 3.96 -2.49
CA ARG A 72 9.86 3.30 -1.84
C ARG A 72 10.00 3.75 -0.38
N ALA A 73 9.91 5.04 -0.12
CA ALA A 73 9.96 5.58 1.24
C ALA A 73 8.81 5.04 2.12
N LEU A 74 7.59 4.99 1.58
CA LEU A 74 6.43 4.43 2.25
C LEU A 74 6.61 2.94 2.54
N THR A 75 7.09 2.16 1.56
CA THR A 75 7.34 0.72 1.72
C THR A 75 8.38 0.44 2.80
N ALA A 76 9.45 1.26 2.85
CA ALA A 76 10.47 1.16 3.89
C ALA A 76 9.87 1.44 5.29
N GLN A 77 9.08 2.51 5.41
CA GLN A 77 8.40 2.85 6.66
C GLN A 77 7.43 1.75 7.13
N MET A 78 6.66 1.18 6.20
CA MET A 78 5.75 0.06 6.50
C MET A 78 6.50 -1.18 6.98
N SER A 79 7.65 -1.47 6.38
CA SER A 79 8.50 -2.60 6.80
C SER A 79 9.01 -2.41 8.23
N VAL A 80 9.43 -1.19 8.59
CA VAL A 80 9.84 -0.84 9.96
C VAL A 80 8.68 -1.02 10.94
N HIS A 81 7.49 -0.49 10.61
CA HIS A 81 6.30 -0.66 11.45
C HIS A 81 5.91 -2.13 11.65
N ALA A 82 5.96 -2.95 10.59
CA ALA A 82 5.68 -4.38 10.68
C ALA A 82 6.64 -5.11 11.63
N SER A 83 7.93 -4.74 11.62
CA SER A 83 8.92 -5.30 12.55
C SER A 83 8.57 -4.95 14.00
N ILE A 84 8.28 -3.68 14.27
CA ILE A 84 7.93 -3.22 15.63
C ILE A 84 6.68 -3.94 16.16
N LEU A 85 5.65 -4.08 15.33
CA LEU A 85 4.42 -4.81 15.71
C LEU A 85 4.71 -6.28 16.00
N LYS A 86 5.54 -6.93 15.17
CA LYS A 86 5.96 -8.32 15.39
C LYS A 86 6.70 -8.49 16.70
N ASP A 87 7.62 -7.58 17.03
CA ASP A 87 8.40 -7.64 18.26
C ASP A 87 7.48 -7.48 19.49
N GLN A 88 6.52 -6.55 19.44
CA GLN A 88 5.50 -6.39 20.47
C GLN A 88 4.63 -7.64 20.65
N ASP A 89 4.19 -8.26 19.55
CA ASP A 89 3.41 -9.50 19.58
C ASP A 89 4.21 -10.64 20.23
N LEU A 90 5.50 -10.78 19.87
CA LEU A 90 6.38 -11.80 20.44
C LEU A 90 6.62 -11.60 21.93
N GLU A 91 6.86 -10.37 22.37
CA GLU A 91 6.98 -10.05 23.80
C GLU A 91 5.72 -10.43 24.58
N GLN A 92 4.54 -10.14 24.03
CA GLN A 92 3.28 -10.51 24.67
C GLN A 92 3.10 -12.03 24.73
N ILE A 93 3.47 -12.75 23.67
CA ILE A 93 3.41 -14.21 23.63
C ILE A 93 4.33 -14.81 24.68
N HIS A 94 5.58 -14.35 24.78
CA HIS A 94 6.53 -14.82 25.78
C HIS A 94 6.01 -14.59 27.20
N ARG A 95 5.53 -13.38 27.51
CA ARG A 95 4.93 -13.08 28.83
C ARG A 95 3.78 -14.03 29.18
N LYS A 96 2.89 -14.32 28.21
CA LYS A 96 1.77 -15.25 28.42
C LYS A 96 2.25 -16.69 28.62
N LEU A 97 3.29 -17.10 27.90
CA LEU A 97 3.88 -18.43 28.03
C LEU A 97 4.50 -18.62 29.42
N ASP A 98 5.25 -17.64 29.90
CA ASP A 98 5.87 -17.68 31.23
C ASP A 98 4.81 -17.81 32.33
N LEU A 99 3.74 -17.02 32.27
CA LEU A 99 2.62 -17.11 33.20
C LEU A 99 1.96 -18.51 33.20
N LEU A 100 1.77 -19.11 32.03
CA LEU A 100 1.19 -20.45 31.91
C LEU A 100 2.11 -21.54 32.47
N LEU A 101 3.42 -21.39 32.26
CA LEU A 101 4.41 -22.31 32.81
C LEU A 101 4.49 -22.22 34.34
N GLU A 102 4.45 -21.01 34.90
CA GLU A 102 4.40 -20.79 36.35
C GLU A 102 3.15 -21.39 36.98
N VAL A 103 1.98 -21.27 36.34
CA VAL A 103 0.73 -21.86 36.83
C VAL A 103 0.77 -23.38 36.79
N LYS A 104 1.38 -23.98 35.76
CA LYS A 104 1.48 -25.45 35.62
C LYS A 104 2.46 -26.09 36.61
N GLN A 105 3.38 -25.31 37.19
CA GLN A 105 4.35 -25.79 38.19
C GLN A 105 3.79 -25.80 39.62
N LYS A 106 2.58 -25.24 39.85
CA LYS A 106 1.84 -25.31 41.10
C LYS A 106 0.78 -26.41 41.06
#